data_AF-A0A9X3X6E8-F1
#
_entry.id   AF-A0A9X3X6E8-F1
#
_cell.length_a   1.000
_cell.length_b   1.000
_cell.length_c   1.000
_cell.angle_alpha   90.00
_cell.angle_beta   90.00
_cell.angle_gamma   90.00
#
_symmetry.space_group_name_H-M   'P 1'
#
loop_
_entity.id
_entity.type
_entity.pdbx_description
1 polymer ?
#
loop_
_entity_poly.entity_id
_entity_poly.type
_entity_poly.pdbx_seq_one_letter_code
_entity_poly.pdbx_strand_id
1 'polypeptide(L)'
;MTPEERVFVQAHSKLLIKSLQRTRTFAEAALDFRKLEAEFVARAGDDEFDVRETRRRIAETILDLAHDKRPPFEVCRDAWNDLVRLGFSGIDLECSMSWFYADCCAYDERPDEGLAVLEPLLAKLDSLLEETKGSGVEYPARLYENELERLGNLRAALEAQKRGEVVPWLETRREDEAAPPMTPEEEQADELYDEFWKAHRAAYKTFRDSKNRSFADISAGYRRVEAEFVARAGEGEAFEDCVGAIKARTAEEILRAACELRAPFQACRDAWDEFVRVGRDKSWMYPMMYVETCLESNEPEAALAVVEPWIAEIERKLQACNEPLRPPGETSVELNRKLKELHELRDKLMAKRSGGEPST
;
A
#
# COMPACT_ATOMS: atom_id res chain seq x y z
N MET A 1 -4.01 23.73 8.31
CA MET A 1 -4.28 22.75 9.38
C MET A 1 -4.33 23.50 10.71
N THR A 2 -5.49 23.50 11.37
CA THR A 2 -5.68 24.13 12.68
C THR A 2 -4.91 23.35 13.77
N PRO A 3 -4.65 23.95 14.94
CA PRO A 3 -4.07 23.23 16.08
C PRO A 3 -4.89 21.99 16.46
N GLU A 4 -6.22 22.08 16.49
CA GLU A 4 -7.07 20.95 16.86
C GLU A 4 -7.06 19.82 15.82
N GLU A 5 -7.09 20.16 14.52
CA GLU A 5 -6.96 19.16 13.46
C GLU A 5 -5.62 18.40 13.60
N ARG A 6 -4.54 19.09 13.99
CA ARG A 6 -3.25 18.43 14.25
C ARG A 6 -3.33 17.45 15.41
N VAL A 7 -4.01 17.81 16.50
CA VAL A 7 -4.18 16.92 17.67
C VAL A 7 -5.03 15.71 17.29
N PHE A 8 -6.11 15.91 16.52
CA PHE A 8 -6.93 14.82 15.98
C PHE A 8 -6.09 13.86 15.12
N VAL A 9 -5.40 14.38 14.11
CA VAL A 9 -4.56 13.57 13.20
C VAL A 9 -3.50 12.79 13.97
N GLN A 10 -2.86 13.39 14.98
CA GLN A 10 -1.87 12.69 15.81
C GLN A 10 -2.48 11.56 16.64
N ALA A 11 -3.62 11.81 17.28
CA ALA A 11 -4.32 10.80 18.08
C ALA A 11 -4.84 9.67 17.20
N HIS A 12 -5.48 9.99 16.08
CA HIS A 12 -5.94 9.06 15.06
C HIS A 12 -4.80 8.20 14.51
N SER A 13 -3.70 8.80 14.05
CA SER A 13 -2.53 8.08 13.53
C SER A 13 -1.95 7.10 14.57
N LYS A 14 -1.90 7.52 15.84
CA LYS A 14 -1.41 6.65 16.92
C LYS A 14 -2.32 5.44 17.13
N LEU A 15 -3.65 5.62 17.05
CA LEU A 15 -4.60 4.51 17.12
C LEU A 15 -4.51 3.60 15.91
N LEU A 16 -4.35 4.14 14.71
CA LEU A 16 -4.18 3.37 13.48
C LEU A 16 -2.95 2.46 13.57
N ILE A 17 -1.80 3.00 13.99
CA ILE A 17 -0.59 2.18 14.21
C ILE A 17 -0.84 1.07 15.24
N LYS A 18 -1.61 1.36 16.29
CA LYS A 18 -1.94 0.40 17.35
C LYS A 18 -2.96 -0.65 16.86
N SER A 19 -3.86 -0.33 15.93
CA SER A 19 -4.86 -1.27 15.39
C SER A 19 -4.27 -2.25 14.38
N LEU A 20 -3.18 -1.87 13.70
CA LEU A 20 -2.42 -2.76 12.81
C LEU A 20 -1.69 -3.90 13.54
N GLN A 21 -1.70 -3.92 14.88
CA GLN A 21 -1.16 -5.06 15.64
C GLN A 21 -2.00 -6.31 15.36
N ARG A 22 -1.36 -7.43 15.00
CA ARG A 22 -2.03 -8.70 14.67
C ARG A 22 -2.85 -9.25 15.82
N THR A 23 -2.30 -9.23 17.03
CA THR A 23 -2.95 -9.72 18.26
C THR A 23 -4.18 -8.92 18.66
N ARG A 24 -4.46 -7.79 17.99
CA ARG A 24 -5.53 -6.89 18.34
C ARG A 24 -6.76 -7.18 17.52
N THR A 25 -7.87 -7.39 18.22
CA THR A 25 -9.16 -7.68 17.58
C THR A 25 -9.79 -6.43 16.97
N PHE A 26 -10.66 -6.63 15.98
CA PHE A 26 -11.49 -5.56 15.42
C PHE A 26 -12.26 -4.80 16.52
N ALA A 27 -12.90 -5.52 17.44
CA ALA A 27 -13.75 -4.93 18.48
C ALA A 27 -12.96 -3.98 19.39
N GLU A 28 -11.74 -4.36 19.79
CA GLU A 28 -10.87 -3.49 20.59
C GLU A 28 -10.39 -2.26 19.82
N ALA A 29 -10.11 -2.39 18.52
CA ALA A 29 -9.68 -1.28 17.68
C ALA A 29 -10.86 -0.30 17.44
N ALA A 30 -12.02 -0.81 17.03
CA ALA A 30 -13.22 -0.02 16.81
C ALA A 30 -13.64 0.74 18.07
N LEU A 31 -13.57 0.11 19.26
CA LEU A 31 -13.88 0.78 20.53
C LEU A 31 -12.94 1.96 20.82
N ASP A 32 -11.64 1.83 20.55
CA ASP A 32 -10.70 2.95 20.73
C ASP A 32 -11.03 4.11 19.79
N PHE A 33 -11.39 3.83 18.54
CA PHE A 33 -11.80 4.87 17.58
C PHE A 33 -13.13 5.52 17.95
N ARG A 34 -14.11 4.77 18.47
CA ARG A 34 -15.36 5.36 18.98
C ARG A 34 -15.15 6.24 20.21
N LYS A 35 -14.17 5.91 21.08
CA LYS A 35 -13.78 6.80 22.18
C LYS A 35 -13.14 8.10 21.65
N LEU A 36 -12.28 7.99 20.64
CA LEU A 36 -11.69 9.15 19.97
C LEU A 36 -12.77 10.04 19.32
N GLU A 37 -13.73 9.44 18.64
CA GLU A 37 -14.90 10.13 18.09
C GLU A 37 -15.64 10.93 19.17
N ALA A 38 -15.99 10.28 20.29
CA ALA A 38 -16.71 10.94 21.38
C ALA A 38 -15.93 12.11 21.98
N GLU A 39 -14.60 11.97 22.14
CA GLU A 39 -13.72 13.03 22.62
C GLU A 39 -13.73 14.25 21.69
N PHE A 40 -13.55 14.04 20.38
CA PHE A 40 -13.42 15.14 19.41
C PHE A 40 -14.77 15.76 19.03
N VAL A 41 -15.84 14.98 19.01
CA VAL A 41 -17.22 15.51 18.89
C VAL A 41 -17.55 16.41 20.07
N ALA A 42 -17.16 16.05 21.30
CA ALA A 42 -17.40 16.90 22.47
C ALA A 42 -16.59 18.22 22.41
N ARG A 43 -15.39 18.20 21.81
CA ARG A 43 -14.55 19.40 21.63
C ARG A 43 -15.05 20.33 20.54
N ALA A 44 -15.60 19.78 19.46
CA ALA A 44 -16.19 20.57 18.37
C ALA A 44 -17.38 21.41 18.85
N GLY A 45 -18.05 21.00 19.94
CA GLY A 45 -19.17 21.74 20.52
C GLY A 45 -20.34 21.80 19.55
N ASP A 46 -20.75 23.02 19.18
CA ASP A 46 -21.87 23.27 18.27
C ASP A 46 -21.44 23.39 16.79
N ASP A 47 -20.16 23.15 16.47
CA ASP A 47 -19.70 23.12 15.08
C ASP A 47 -20.19 21.83 14.39
N GLU A 48 -21.37 21.90 13.77
CA GLU A 48 -22.00 20.77 13.08
C GLU A 48 -21.12 20.18 11.98
N PHE A 49 -20.29 21.00 11.33
CA PHE A 49 -19.38 20.55 10.29
C PHE A 49 -18.27 19.69 10.90
N ASP A 50 -17.57 20.20 11.92
CA ASP A 50 -16.49 19.47 12.59
C ASP A 50 -17.00 18.19 13.26
N VAL A 51 -18.21 18.21 13.83
CA VAL A 51 -18.86 17.02 14.38
C VAL A 51 -19.10 15.98 13.28
N ARG A 52 -19.74 16.36 12.17
CA ARG A 52 -20.03 15.44 11.07
C ARG A 52 -18.75 14.87 10.46
N GLU A 53 -17.76 15.73 10.26
CA GLU A 53 -16.47 15.38 9.68
C GLU A 53 -15.69 14.40 10.55
N THR A 54 -15.65 14.64 11.86
CA THR A 54 -15.04 13.71 12.84
C THR A 54 -15.70 12.33 12.76
N ARG A 55 -17.04 12.28 12.77
CA ARG A 55 -17.79 11.02 12.68
C ARG A 55 -17.49 10.26 11.39
N ARG A 56 -17.44 10.98 10.27
CA ARG A 56 -17.17 10.41 8.94
C ARG A 56 -15.79 9.77 8.88
N ARG A 57 -14.73 10.49 9.28
CA ARG A 57 -13.35 9.97 9.27
C ARG A 57 -13.18 8.75 10.18
N ILE A 58 -13.86 8.74 11.33
CA ILE A 58 -13.88 7.57 12.21
C ILE A 58 -14.62 6.39 11.57
N ALA A 59 -15.77 6.62 10.93
CA ALA A 59 -16.51 5.58 10.22
C ALA A 59 -15.70 4.98 9.05
N GLU A 60 -15.00 5.81 8.27
CA GLU A 60 -14.07 5.37 7.21
C GLU A 60 -12.98 4.45 7.78
N THR A 61 -12.37 4.85 8.90
CA THR A 61 -11.32 4.05 9.54
C THR A 61 -11.86 2.75 10.10
N ILE A 62 -13.08 2.73 10.63
CA ILE A 62 -13.70 1.50 11.14
C ILE A 62 -14.01 0.53 9.98
N LEU A 63 -14.44 1.03 8.83
CA LEU A 63 -14.66 0.19 7.64
C LEU A 63 -13.33 -0.38 7.11
N ASP A 64 -12.29 0.43 7.02
CA ASP A 64 -10.94 -0.02 6.68
C ASP A 64 -10.45 -1.13 7.65
N LEU A 65 -10.70 -0.96 8.95
CA LEU A 65 -10.41 -2.01 9.93
C LEU A 65 -11.27 -3.26 9.78
N ALA A 66 -12.52 -3.14 9.35
CA ALA A 66 -13.36 -4.30 9.07
C ALA A 66 -12.82 -5.07 7.86
N HIS A 67 -12.31 -4.36 6.85
CA HIS A 67 -11.63 -4.97 5.71
C HIS A 67 -10.36 -5.70 6.11
N ASP A 68 -9.47 -5.07 6.90
CA ASP A 68 -8.20 -5.68 7.35
C ASP A 68 -8.41 -6.85 8.33
N LYS A 69 -9.31 -6.70 9.31
CA LYS A 69 -9.48 -7.66 10.42
C LYS A 69 -10.52 -8.75 10.16
N ARG A 70 -11.22 -8.69 9.01
CA ARG A 70 -12.22 -9.67 8.57
C ARG A 70 -13.18 -10.14 9.69
N PRO A 71 -13.82 -9.23 10.45
CA PRO A 71 -14.81 -9.62 11.46
C PRO A 71 -16.00 -10.33 10.76
N PRO A 72 -16.96 -10.90 11.52
CA PRO A 72 -18.17 -11.44 10.90
C PRO A 72 -18.84 -10.42 9.97
N PHE A 73 -19.33 -10.88 8.82
CA PHE A 73 -19.87 -10.04 7.75
C PHE A 73 -20.81 -8.92 8.23
N GLU A 74 -21.71 -9.23 9.17
CA GLU A 74 -22.70 -8.28 9.67
C GLU A 74 -22.06 -7.04 10.30
N VAL A 75 -20.88 -7.20 10.90
CA VAL A 75 -20.11 -6.09 11.46
C VAL A 75 -19.54 -5.18 10.36
N CYS A 76 -19.06 -5.76 9.27
CA CYS A 76 -18.62 -5.00 8.08
C CYS A 76 -19.79 -4.26 7.42
N ARG A 77 -20.94 -4.93 7.28
CA ARG A 77 -22.17 -4.33 6.77
C ARG A 77 -22.66 -3.16 7.64
N ASP A 78 -22.62 -3.31 8.95
CA ASP A 78 -22.99 -2.23 9.87
C ASP A 78 -22.02 -1.04 9.75
N ALA A 79 -20.71 -1.28 9.65
CA ALA A 79 -19.71 -0.23 9.43
C ALA A 79 -19.93 0.52 8.10
N TRP A 80 -20.23 -0.22 7.02
CA TRP A 80 -20.58 0.36 5.72
C TRP A 80 -21.84 1.23 5.79
N ASN A 81 -22.92 0.73 6.39
CA ASN A 81 -24.18 1.46 6.53
C ASN A 81 -24.01 2.74 7.35
N ASP A 82 -23.19 2.70 8.40
CA ASP A 82 -22.83 3.87 9.19
C ASP A 82 -22.13 4.95 8.35
N LEU A 83 -21.17 4.55 7.52
CA LEU A 83 -20.45 5.45 6.64
C LEU A 83 -21.36 6.04 5.55
N VAL A 84 -22.17 5.22 4.87
CA VAL A 84 -23.13 5.67 3.85
C VAL A 84 -24.09 6.72 4.40
N ARG A 85 -24.58 6.53 5.64
CA ARG A 85 -25.46 7.50 6.32
C ARG A 85 -24.78 8.85 6.57
N LEU A 86 -23.47 8.87 6.82
CA LEU A 86 -22.69 10.09 6.99
C LEU A 86 -22.32 10.74 5.64
N GLY A 87 -22.25 9.94 4.59
CA GLY A 87 -21.84 10.32 3.25
C GLY A 87 -20.31 10.37 3.10
N PHE A 88 -19.84 10.46 1.86
CA PHE A 88 -18.42 10.54 1.52
C PHE A 88 -18.02 12.00 1.25
N SER A 89 -16.78 12.39 1.56
CA SER A 89 -16.31 13.75 1.24
C SER A 89 -15.91 13.95 -0.22
N GLY A 90 -15.81 12.88 -1.00
CA GLY A 90 -15.37 12.94 -2.38
C GLY A 90 -15.45 11.58 -3.06
N ILE A 91 -15.36 11.61 -4.38
CA ILE A 91 -15.47 10.43 -5.23
C ILE A 91 -14.34 9.42 -4.97
N ASP A 92 -13.12 9.89 -4.68
CA ASP A 92 -11.96 9.03 -4.39
C ASP A 92 -12.20 8.15 -3.15
N LEU A 93 -12.78 8.75 -2.10
CA LEU A 93 -13.13 8.05 -0.86
C LEU A 93 -14.34 7.14 -1.06
N GLU A 94 -15.34 7.58 -1.82
CA GLU A 94 -16.47 6.72 -2.20
C GLU A 94 -15.98 5.47 -2.95
N CYS A 95 -15.02 5.60 -3.88
CA CYS A 95 -14.41 4.48 -4.59
C CYS A 95 -13.64 3.55 -3.66
N SER A 96 -12.75 4.11 -2.83
CA SER A 96 -11.93 3.32 -1.92
C SER A 96 -12.77 2.54 -0.90
N MET A 97 -13.76 3.20 -0.29
CA MET A 97 -14.63 2.59 0.72
C MET A 97 -15.59 1.57 0.10
N SER A 98 -16.11 1.84 -1.11
CA SER A 98 -16.95 0.88 -1.85
C SER A 98 -16.14 -0.36 -2.24
N TRP A 99 -14.87 -0.19 -2.64
CA TRP A 99 -13.98 -1.31 -2.91
C TRP A 99 -13.76 -2.15 -1.66
N PHE A 100 -13.45 -1.55 -0.50
CA PHE A 100 -13.27 -2.29 0.76
C PHE A 100 -14.52 -3.09 1.14
N TYR A 101 -15.70 -2.50 1.05
CA TYR A 101 -16.94 -3.20 1.36
C TYR A 101 -17.23 -4.32 0.36
N ALA A 102 -17.10 -4.07 -0.95
CA ALA A 102 -17.34 -5.06 -1.98
C ALA A 102 -16.32 -6.23 -1.92
N ASP A 103 -15.08 -5.97 -1.51
CA ASP A 103 -14.08 -7.01 -1.25
C ASP A 103 -14.44 -7.86 -0.03
N CYS A 104 -14.99 -7.24 1.04
CA CYS A 104 -15.55 -8.01 2.15
C CYS A 104 -16.75 -8.86 1.71
N CYS A 105 -17.63 -8.34 0.85
CA CYS A 105 -18.70 -9.14 0.26
C CYS A 105 -18.16 -10.33 -0.55
N ALA A 106 -17.07 -10.12 -1.30
CA ALA A 106 -16.41 -11.20 -2.05
C ALA A 106 -15.84 -12.27 -1.11
N TYR A 107 -15.12 -11.86 -0.06
CA TYR A 107 -14.55 -12.73 0.96
C TYR A 107 -15.64 -13.56 1.69
N ASP A 108 -16.75 -12.93 2.05
CA ASP A 108 -17.90 -13.56 2.73
C ASP A 108 -18.87 -14.31 1.79
N GLU A 109 -18.53 -14.43 0.50
CA GLU A 109 -19.35 -15.07 -0.52
C GLU A 109 -20.77 -14.49 -0.61
N ARG A 110 -20.85 -13.15 -0.62
CA ARG A 110 -22.06 -12.31 -0.75
C ARG A 110 -22.02 -11.47 -2.05
N PRO A 111 -21.90 -12.09 -3.23
CA PRO A 111 -21.64 -11.34 -4.46
C PRO A 111 -22.73 -10.33 -4.82
N ASP A 112 -24.00 -10.62 -4.54
CA ASP A 112 -25.12 -9.72 -4.81
C ASP A 112 -25.02 -8.40 -4.04
N GLU A 113 -24.58 -8.44 -2.77
CA GLU A 113 -24.43 -7.23 -1.95
C GLU A 113 -23.26 -6.36 -2.44
N GLY A 114 -22.16 -6.99 -2.85
CA GLY A 114 -21.02 -6.28 -3.45
C GLY A 114 -21.41 -5.61 -4.77
N LEU A 115 -22.09 -6.35 -5.66
CA LEU A 115 -22.54 -5.82 -6.96
C LEU A 115 -23.51 -4.66 -6.81
N ALA A 116 -24.43 -4.71 -5.84
CA ALA A 116 -25.38 -3.63 -5.58
C ALA A 116 -24.71 -2.29 -5.22
N VAL A 117 -23.49 -2.33 -4.68
CA VAL A 117 -22.68 -1.14 -4.40
C VAL A 117 -21.85 -0.72 -5.61
N LEU A 118 -21.24 -1.68 -6.32
CA LEU A 118 -20.33 -1.37 -7.42
C LEU A 118 -21.05 -0.90 -8.69
N GLU A 119 -22.21 -1.45 -9.03
CA GLU A 119 -22.90 -1.12 -10.30
C GLU A 119 -23.26 0.37 -10.42
N PRO A 120 -23.91 1.02 -9.41
CA PRO A 120 -24.23 2.44 -9.49
C PRO A 120 -22.97 3.32 -9.51
N LEU A 121 -21.93 2.92 -8.76
CA LEU A 121 -20.69 3.68 -8.68
C LEU A 121 -19.91 3.63 -10.00
N LEU A 122 -19.82 2.47 -10.65
CA LEU A 122 -19.21 2.33 -11.97
C LEU A 122 -19.92 3.19 -13.02
N ALA A 123 -21.26 3.19 -13.03
CA ALA A 123 -22.04 4.04 -13.93
C ALA A 123 -21.81 5.55 -13.66
N LYS A 124 -21.69 5.93 -12.38
CA LYS A 124 -21.35 7.30 -11.98
C LYS A 124 -19.96 7.72 -12.47
N LEU A 125 -18.96 6.85 -12.29
CA LEU A 125 -17.58 7.10 -12.74
C LEU A 125 -17.48 7.23 -14.26
N ASP A 126 -18.19 6.39 -15.00
CA ASP A 126 -18.24 6.47 -16.47
C ASP A 126 -18.82 7.82 -16.94
N SER A 127 -19.93 8.26 -16.33
CA SER A 127 -20.51 9.58 -16.61
C SER A 127 -19.54 10.73 -16.30
N LEU A 128 -18.88 10.69 -15.13
CA LEU A 128 -17.91 11.71 -14.72
C LEU A 128 -16.69 11.73 -15.66
N LEU A 129 -16.25 10.57 -16.15
CA LEU A 129 -15.17 10.47 -17.12
C LEU A 129 -15.55 11.11 -18.46
N GLU A 130 -16.74 10.83 -18.99
CA GLU A 130 -17.23 11.44 -20.23
C GLU A 130 -17.38 12.96 -20.12
N GLU A 131 -17.90 13.46 -18.99
CA GLU A 131 -17.95 14.90 -18.71
C GLU A 131 -16.56 15.53 -18.67
N THR A 132 -15.59 14.83 -18.07
CA THR A 132 -14.22 15.35 -17.91
C THR A 132 -13.45 15.33 -19.23
N LYS A 133 -13.64 14.33 -20.10
CA LYS A 133 -12.99 14.27 -21.43
C LYS A 133 -13.28 15.52 -22.27
N GLY A 134 -14.45 16.14 -22.12
CA GLY A 134 -14.80 17.40 -22.79
C GLY A 134 -14.07 18.65 -22.27
N SER A 135 -13.46 18.57 -21.08
CA SER A 135 -12.84 19.71 -20.39
C SER A 135 -11.34 19.87 -20.66
N GLY A 136 -10.67 18.84 -21.18
CA GLY A 136 -9.22 18.83 -21.42
C GLY A 136 -8.36 18.79 -20.14
N VAL A 137 -8.97 18.58 -18.96
CA VAL A 137 -8.24 18.47 -17.69
C VAL A 137 -7.84 17.02 -17.44
N GLU A 138 -6.53 16.76 -17.34
CA GLU A 138 -5.97 15.42 -17.09
C GLU A 138 -6.41 14.84 -15.74
N TYR A 139 -6.54 15.71 -14.73
CA TYR A 139 -7.13 15.39 -13.44
C TYR A 139 -8.48 16.11 -13.32
N PRO A 140 -9.62 15.41 -13.17
CA PRO A 140 -9.79 14.08 -12.55
C PRO A 140 -9.93 12.87 -13.50
N ALA A 141 -9.80 13.02 -14.82
CA ALA A 141 -10.06 11.93 -15.79
C ALA A 141 -9.28 10.64 -15.47
N ARG A 142 -7.99 10.78 -15.18
CA ARG A 142 -7.11 9.66 -14.82
C ARG A 142 -7.60 8.90 -13.58
N LEU A 143 -8.11 9.61 -12.59
CA LEU A 143 -8.62 8.98 -11.37
C LEU A 143 -9.83 8.09 -11.71
N TYR A 144 -10.75 8.58 -12.53
CA TYR A 144 -11.91 7.79 -12.95
C TYR A 144 -11.53 6.58 -13.78
N GLU A 145 -10.58 6.70 -14.71
CA GLU A 145 -10.08 5.57 -15.50
C GLU A 145 -9.47 4.48 -14.61
N ASN A 146 -8.67 4.86 -13.62
CA ASN A 146 -8.08 3.95 -12.65
C ASN A 146 -9.16 3.23 -11.81
N GLU A 147 -10.11 3.99 -11.25
CA GLU A 147 -11.15 3.41 -10.41
C GLU A 147 -12.14 2.55 -11.22
N LEU A 148 -12.45 2.91 -12.46
CA LEU A 148 -13.27 2.09 -13.37
C LEU A 148 -12.64 0.73 -13.61
N GLU A 149 -11.32 0.67 -13.89
CA GLU A 149 -10.63 -0.61 -14.09
C GLU A 149 -10.57 -1.42 -12.80
N ARG A 150 -10.15 -0.79 -11.69
CA ARG A 150 -10.01 -1.47 -10.39
C ARG A 150 -11.34 -2.02 -9.87
N LEU A 151 -12.40 -1.20 -9.85
CA LEU A 151 -13.73 -1.61 -9.44
C LEU A 151 -14.35 -2.58 -10.46
N GLY A 152 -14.06 -2.42 -11.74
CA GLY A 152 -14.50 -3.32 -12.81
C GLY A 152 -13.93 -4.73 -12.66
N ASN A 153 -12.66 -4.87 -12.29
CA ASN A 153 -12.03 -6.16 -12.01
C ASN A 153 -12.67 -6.85 -10.80
N LEU A 154 -12.98 -6.11 -9.73
CA LEU A 154 -13.69 -6.65 -8.57
C LEU A 154 -15.14 -7.03 -8.93
N ARG A 155 -15.84 -6.21 -9.72
CA ARG A 155 -17.18 -6.54 -10.25
C ARG A 155 -17.15 -7.85 -11.05
N ALA A 156 -16.17 -8.03 -11.94
CA ALA A 156 -16.02 -9.26 -12.72
C ALA A 156 -15.76 -10.48 -11.82
N ALA A 157 -14.97 -10.33 -10.76
CA ALA A 157 -14.74 -11.39 -9.78
C ALA A 157 -16.03 -11.76 -9.01
N LEU A 158 -16.80 -10.77 -8.57
CA LEU A 158 -18.10 -10.99 -7.92
C LEU A 158 -19.11 -11.67 -8.86
N GLU A 159 -19.16 -11.26 -10.14
CA GLU A 159 -19.99 -11.92 -11.15
C GLU A 159 -19.57 -13.38 -11.39
N ALA A 160 -18.26 -13.66 -11.44
CA ALA A 160 -17.71 -15.01 -11.55
C ALA A 160 -18.08 -15.86 -10.32
N GLN A 161 -17.90 -15.32 -9.12
CA GLN A 161 -18.29 -15.97 -7.87
C GLN A 161 -19.79 -16.26 -7.83
N LYS A 162 -20.63 -15.33 -8.30
CA LYS A 162 -22.09 -15.52 -8.43
C LYS A 162 -22.46 -16.67 -9.38
N ARG A 163 -21.65 -16.92 -10.42
CA ARG A 163 -21.78 -18.09 -11.32
C ARG A 163 -21.22 -19.39 -10.73
N GLY A 164 -20.57 -19.33 -9.56
CA GLY A 164 -19.88 -20.46 -8.94
C GLY A 164 -18.50 -20.74 -9.54
N GLU A 165 -17.92 -19.79 -10.26
CA GLU A 165 -16.56 -19.90 -10.81
C GLU A 165 -15.54 -19.59 -9.70
N VAL A 166 -14.43 -20.34 -9.70
CA VAL A 166 -13.31 -20.10 -8.79
C VAL A 166 -12.46 -18.96 -9.37
N VAL A 167 -12.25 -17.91 -8.58
CA VAL A 167 -11.34 -16.82 -8.90
C VAL A 167 -10.04 -17.06 -8.14
N PRO A 168 -8.94 -17.50 -8.78
CA PRO A 168 -7.75 -18.04 -8.08
C PRO A 168 -7.07 -17.09 -7.09
N TRP A 169 -7.33 -15.80 -7.20
CA TRP A 169 -6.72 -14.77 -6.37
C TRP A 169 -7.63 -14.23 -5.27
N LEU A 170 -8.91 -14.59 -5.31
CA LEU A 170 -9.90 -14.10 -4.36
C LEU A 170 -9.90 -15.05 -3.17
N GLU A 171 -9.46 -14.54 -2.03
CA GLU A 171 -9.53 -15.25 -0.75
C GLU A 171 -10.99 -15.28 -0.27
N THR A 172 -11.40 -16.40 0.33
CA THR A 172 -12.75 -16.56 0.89
C THR A 172 -12.69 -16.94 2.36
N ARG A 173 -13.71 -16.54 3.13
CA ARG A 173 -13.85 -16.95 4.53
C ARG A 173 -13.81 -18.47 4.69
N ARG A 174 -14.40 -19.19 3.73
CA ARG A 174 -14.39 -20.66 3.74
C ARG A 174 -12.98 -21.23 3.65
N GLU A 175 -12.12 -20.67 2.81
CA GLU A 175 -10.73 -21.10 2.70
C GLU A 175 -9.94 -20.77 3.97
N ASP A 176 -10.12 -19.57 4.51
CA ASP A 176 -9.48 -19.14 5.76
C ASP A 176 -9.92 -19.99 6.96
N GLU A 177 -11.21 -20.28 7.09
CA GLU A 177 -11.76 -21.13 8.16
C GLU A 177 -11.39 -22.61 7.99
N ALA A 178 -11.13 -23.05 6.76
CA ALA A 178 -10.64 -24.39 6.45
C ALA A 178 -9.12 -24.52 6.56
N ALA A 179 -8.39 -23.40 6.62
CA ALA A 179 -6.95 -23.40 6.79
C ALA A 179 -6.59 -24.12 8.09
N PRO A 180 -5.53 -24.97 8.07
CA PRO A 180 -5.04 -25.55 9.31
C PRO A 180 -4.66 -24.43 10.28
N PRO A 181 -4.84 -24.62 11.60
CA PRO A 181 -4.34 -23.65 12.57
C PRO A 181 -2.85 -23.48 12.35
N MET A 182 -2.36 -22.24 12.50
CA MET A 182 -0.94 -21.96 12.45
C MET A 182 -0.19 -22.92 13.37
N THR A 183 0.90 -23.47 12.86
CA THR A 183 1.79 -24.29 13.64
C THR A 183 2.48 -23.44 14.70
N PRO A 184 2.89 -24.03 15.85
CA PRO A 184 3.67 -23.29 16.85
C PRO A 184 4.97 -22.68 16.30
N GLU A 185 5.52 -23.25 15.22
CA GLU A 185 6.69 -22.73 14.52
C GLU A 185 6.35 -21.44 13.76
N GLU A 186 5.26 -21.42 13.00
CA GLU A 186 4.77 -20.22 12.30
C GLU A 186 4.40 -19.11 13.29
N GLU A 187 3.74 -19.44 14.41
CA GLU A 187 3.44 -18.47 15.47
C GLU A 187 4.72 -17.83 16.04
N GLN A 188 5.75 -18.64 16.31
CA GLN A 188 7.04 -18.14 16.80
C GLN A 188 7.80 -17.30 15.74
N ALA A 189 7.75 -17.71 14.48
CA ALA A 189 8.36 -16.97 13.38
C ALA A 189 7.68 -15.60 13.19
N ASP A 190 6.36 -15.54 13.34
CA ASP A 190 5.57 -14.31 13.31
C ASP A 190 5.87 -13.39 14.50
N GLU A 191 5.92 -13.94 15.72
CA GLU A 191 6.29 -13.18 16.92
C GLU A 191 7.70 -12.57 16.79
N LEU A 192 8.65 -13.36 16.26
CA LEU A 192 10.00 -12.90 15.97
C LEU A 192 10.01 -11.75 14.96
N TYR A 193 9.21 -11.86 13.89
CA TYR A 193 9.09 -10.82 12.87
C TYR A 193 8.47 -9.52 13.43
N ASP A 194 7.45 -9.64 14.29
CA ASP A 194 6.83 -8.50 14.97
C ASP A 194 7.82 -7.77 15.89
N GLU A 195 8.64 -8.52 16.62
CA GLU A 195 9.72 -7.96 17.43
C GLU A 195 10.81 -7.30 16.58
N PHE A 196 11.21 -7.94 15.48
CA PHE A 196 12.12 -7.35 14.49
C PHE A 196 11.57 -6.01 14.03
N TRP A 197 10.28 -5.95 13.73
CA TRP A 197 9.66 -4.75 13.19
C TRP A 197 9.59 -3.61 14.21
N LYS A 198 9.39 -3.92 15.49
CA LYS A 198 9.51 -2.95 16.60
C LYS A 198 10.94 -2.43 16.73
N ALA A 199 11.95 -3.31 16.75
CA ALA A 199 13.36 -2.94 16.84
C ALA A 199 13.81 -2.09 15.65
N HIS A 200 13.40 -2.49 14.45
CA HIS A 200 13.70 -1.81 13.20
C HIS A 200 13.07 -0.41 13.15
N ARG A 201 11.80 -0.25 13.57
CA ARG A 201 11.17 1.08 13.71
C ARG A 201 11.85 1.95 14.76
N ALA A 202 12.31 1.35 15.86
CA ALA A 202 13.07 2.08 16.88
C ALA A 202 14.41 2.57 16.33
N ALA A 203 15.10 1.76 15.53
CA ALA A 203 16.31 2.17 14.81
C ALA A 203 15.99 3.35 13.88
N TYR A 204 14.96 3.23 13.02
CA TYR A 204 14.50 4.32 12.14
C TYR A 204 14.19 5.62 12.89
N LYS A 205 13.40 5.54 13.97
CA LYS A 205 13.06 6.71 14.79
C LYS A 205 14.31 7.36 15.38
N THR A 206 15.22 6.54 15.91
CA THR A 206 16.50 7.01 16.45
C THR A 206 17.32 7.71 15.37
N PHE A 207 17.29 7.23 14.12
CA PHE A 207 17.95 7.87 12.98
C PHE A 207 17.29 9.21 12.62
N ARG A 208 15.98 9.21 12.39
CA ARG A 208 15.20 10.39 11.98
C ARG A 208 15.34 11.55 12.97
N ASP A 209 15.40 11.26 14.26
CA ASP A 209 15.43 12.30 15.31
C ASP A 209 16.85 12.90 15.51
N SER A 210 17.85 12.49 14.71
CA SER A 210 19.24 12.91 14.88
C SER A 210 19.77 13.76 13.73
N LYS A 211 20.26 14.96 14.06
CA LYS A 211 20.58 16.00 13.07
C LYS A 211 21.90 15.82 12.30
N ASN A 212 22.82 14.95 12.74
CA ASN A 212 24.19 14.84 12.20
C ASN A 212 24.58 13.38 11.93
N ARG A 213 23.88 12.66 11.05
CA ARG A 213 24.19 11.23 10.81
C ARG A 213 24.78 10.95 9.45
N SER A 214 25.77 10.06 9.46
CA SER A 214 26.35 9.48 8.27
C SER A 214 25.52 8.27 7.82
N PHE A 215 25.53 7.98 6.52
CA PHE A 215 24.94 6.75 5.98
C PHE A 215 25.52 5.49 6.66
N ALA A 216 26.83 5.50 6.98
CA ALA A 216 27.49 4.39 7.63
C ALA A 216 26.87 4.03 9.00
N ASP A 217 26.51 5.03 9.80
CA ASP A 217 25.89 4.79 11.11
C ASP A 217 24.49 4.18 10.98
N ILE A 218 23.71 4.64 9.98
CA ILE A 218 22.36 4.12 9.71
C ILE A 218 22.44 2.66 9.24
N SER A 219 23.28 2.41 8.23
CA SER A 219 23.49 1.08 7.68
C SER A 219 23.95 0.09 8.75
N ALA A 220 24.94 0.48 9.57
CA ALA A 220 25.42 -0.36 10.67
C ALA A 220 24.34 -0.65 11.73
N GLY A 221 23.46 0.31 12.01
CA GLY A 221 22.36 0.13 12.95
C GLY A 221 21.31 -0.85 12.43
N TYR A 222 20.92 -0.76 11.16
CA TYR A 222 20.00 -1.73 10.55
C TYR A 222 20.61 -3.14 10.46
N ARG A 223 21.87 -3.26 10.02
CA ARG A 223 22.58 -4.55 9.97
C ARG A 223 22.72 -5.21 11.35
N ARG A 224 22.84 -4.41 12.42
CA ARG A 224 22.87 -4.93 13.80
C ARG A 224 21.52 -5.55 14.19
N VAL A 225 20.42 -4.86 13.88
CA VAL A 225 19.07 -5.39 14.12
C VAL A 225 18.85 -6.65 13.29
N GLU A 226 19.19 -6.65 12.00
CA GLU A 226 19.14 -7.84 11.15
C GLU A 226 19.90 -9.01 11.78
N ALA A 227 21.17 -8.82 12.15
CA ALA A 227 22.00 -9.88 12.71
C ALA A 227 21.45 -10.44 14.03
N GLU A 228 20.91 -9.59 14.90
CA GLU A 228 20.27 -10.01 16.16
C GLU A 228 19.09 -10.95 15.89
N PHE A 229 18.19 -10.56 14.99
CA PHE A 229 16.97 -11.32 14.72
C PHE A 229 17.23 -12.57 13.88
N VAL A 230 18.17 -12.53 12.94
CA VAL A 230 18.62 -13.72 12.21
C VAL A 230 19.28 -14.73 13.15
N ALA A 231 20.03 -14.30 14.16
CA ALA A 231 20.64 -15.21 15.14
C ALA A 231 19.62 -15.83 16.11
N ARG A 232 18.43 -15.23 16.24
CA ARG A 232 17.33 -15.74 17.07
C ARG A 232 16.36 -16.65 16.32
N ALA A 233 16.41 -16.65 14.99
CA ALA A 233 15.57 -17.51 14.17
C ALA A 233 15.88 -18.99 14.47
N GLY A 234 14.84 -19.80 14.61
CA GLY A 234 14.96 -21.24 14.76
C GLY A 234 15.34 -21.93 13.44
N GLU A 235 15.26 -23.26 13.45
CA GLU A 235 15.36 -24.08 12.24
C GLU A 235 13.95 -24.38 11.71
N GLY A 236 13.79 -24.48 10.39
CA GLY A 236 12.54 -24.84 9.72
C GLY A 236 12.08 -23.81 8.68
N GLU A 237 11.09 -24.21 7.87
CA GLU A 237 10.64 -23.44 6.69
C GLU A 237 10.08 -22.06 7.09
N ALA A 238 9.30 -21.99 8.18
CA ALA A 238 8.72 -20.74 8.65
C ALA A 238 9.80 -19.73 9.09
N PHE A 239 10.89 -20.21 9.71
CA PHE A 239 12.02 -19.37 10.09
C PHE A 239 12.89 -18.97 8.89
N GLU A 240 13.07 -19.85 7.90
CA GLU A 240 13.76 -19.49 6.65
C GLU A 240 13.04 -18.34 5.93
N ASP A 241 11.71 -18.40 5.86
CA ASP A 241 10.89 -17.33 5.29
C ASP A 241 10.95 -16.05 6.10
N CYS A 242 10.88 -16.14 7.43
CA CYS A 242 11.03 -15.00 8.33
C CYS A 242 12.40 -14.33 8.17
N VAL A 243 13.49 -15.11 8.11
CA VAL A 243 14.85 -14.61 7.85
C VAL A 243 14.96 -13.94 6.49
N GLY A 244 14.34 -14.53 5.46
CA GLY A 244 14.24 -13.92 4.13
C GLY A 244 13.56 -12.55 4.17
N ALA A 245 12.44 -12.43 4.88
CA ALA A 245 11.71 -11.18 5.06
C ALA A 245 12.52 -10.12 5.84
N ILE A 246 13.20 -10.52 6.92
CA ILE A 246 14.08 -9.65 7.73
C ILE A 246 15.20 -9.05 6.87
N LYS A 247 15.86 -9.89 6.06
CA LYS A 247 16.93 -9.47 5.15
C LYS A 247 16.42 -8.53 4.06
N ALA A 248 15.29 -8.88 3.44
CA ALA A 248 14.67 -8.04 2.42
C ALA A 248 14.34 -6.65 2.96
N ARG A 249 13.67 -6.59 4.11
CA ARG A 249 13.31 -5.32 4.74
C ARG A 249 14.51 -4.49 5.15
N THR A 250 15.56 -5.13 5.65
CA THR A 250 16.81 -4.44 6.00
C THR A 250 17.49 -3.82 4.78
N ALA A 251 17.58 -4.58 3.67
CA ALA A 251 18.19 -4.08 2.43
C ALA A 251 17.41 -2.89 1.84
N GLU A 252 16.07 -2.98 1.83
CA GLU A 252 15.16 -1.90 1.41
C GLU A 252 15.45 -0.60 2.17
N GLU A 253 15.59 -0.69 3.49
CA GLU A 253 15.76 0.46 4.37
C GLU A 253 17.17 1.06 4.30
N ILE A 254 18.19 0.23 4.04
CA ILE A 254 19.55 0.68 3.75
C ILE A 254 19.60 1.40 2.41
N LEU A 255 18.96 0.86 1.36
CA LEU A 255 18.88 1.52 0.05
C LEU A 255 18.17 2.87 0.16
N ARG A 256 17.02 2.92 0.83
CA ARG A 256 16.29 4.17 1.08
C ARG A 256 17.18 5.20 1.76
N ALA A 257 17.88 4.80 2.82
CA ALA A 257 18.79 5.68 3.54
C ALA A 257 19.98 6.15 2.67
N ALA A 258 20.51 5.29 1.81
CA ALA A 258 21.60 5.65 0.89
C ALA A 258 21.18 6.76 -0.08
N CYS A 259 19.99 6.62 -0.66
CA CYS A 259 19.41 7.60 -1.58
C CYS A 259 19.02 8.90 -0.86
N GLU A 260 18.27 8.83 0.25
CA GLU A 260 17.80 10.03 0.99
C GLU A 260 18.95 10.87 1.56
N LEU A 261 20.01 10.20 2.03
CA LEU A 261 21.19 10.89 2.57
C LEU A 261 22.23 11.27 1.51
N ARG A 262 21.97 10.97 0.23
CA ARG A 262 22.91 11.18 -0.87
C ARG A 262 24.29 10.61 -0.56
N ALA A 263 24.30 9.34 -0.13
CA ALA A 263 25.54 8.62 0.12
C ALA A 263 26.42 8.57 -1.15
N PRO A 264 27.73 8.30 -1.03
CA PRO A 264 28.57 8.09 -2.20
C PRO A 264 27.97 7.03 -3.13
N PHE A 265 28.02 7.24 -4.45
CA PHE A 265 27.34 6.38 -5.42
C PHE A 265 27.61 4.89 -5.22
N GLN A 266 28.87 4.51 -4.92
CA GLN A 266 29.22 3.12 -4.65
C GLN A 266 28.41 2.51 -3.50
N ALA A 267 28.15 3.27 -2.43
CA ALA A 267 27.34 2.81 -1.32
C ALA A 267 25.86 2.60 -1.72
N CYS A 268 25.32 3.48 -2.57
CA CYS A 268 23.98 3.32 -3.14
C CYS A 268 23.91 2.09 -4.04
N ARG A 269 24.94 1.87 -4.87
CA ARG A 269 25.06 0.69 -5.73
C ARG A 269 25.15 -0.61 -4.92
N ASP A 270 25.99 -0.66 -3.89
CA ASP A 270 26.11 -1.83 -3.02
C ASP A 270 24.77 -2.14 -2.31
N ALA A 271 24.06 -1.09 -1.87
CA ALA A 271 22.73 -1.24 -1.28
C ALA A 271 21.68 -1.72 -2.29
N TRP A 272 21.75 -1.23 -3.53
CA TRP A 272 20.91 -1.68 -4.62
C TRP A 272 21.16 -3.15 -4.98
N ASP A 273 22.42 -3.55 -5.16
CA ASP A 273 22.78 -4.93 -5.49
C ASP A 273 22.31 -5.90 -4.39
N GLU A 274 22.45 -5.50 -3.12
CA GLU A 274 21.91 -6.26 -1.99
C GLU A 274 20.37 -6.36 -2.04
N PHE A 275 19.68 -5.24 -2.29
CA PHE A 275 18.22 -5.19 -2.41
C PHE A 275 17.72 -6.11 -3.53
N VAL A 276 18.36 -6.09 -4.70
CA VAL A 276 18.04 -7.00 -5.81
C VAL A 276 18.32 -8.46 -5.42
N ARG A 277 19.45 -8.73 -4.75
CA ARG A 277 19.84 -10.09 -4.34
C ARG A 277 18.85 -10.74 -3.37
N VAL A 278 18.30 -9.97 -2.43
CA VAL A 278 17.33 -10.49 -1.45
C VAL A 278 15.90 -10.58 -2.00
N GLY A 279 15.63 -9.93 -3.14
CA GLY A 279 14.68 -10.40 -4.15
C GLY A 279 13.22 -10.58 -3.72
N ARG A 280 12.67 -9.70 -2.87
CA ARG A 280 11.28 -9.83 -2.41
C ARG A 280 10.36 -8.63 -2.70
N ASP A 281 10.87 -7.44 -2.97
CA ASP A 281 10.01 -6.26 -3.16
C ASP A 281 9.79 -5.95 -4.65
N LYS A 282 8.51 -5.88 -5.04
CA LYS A 282 8.02 -5.46 -6.37
C LYS A 282 7.64 -3.97 -6.40
N SER A 283 7.92 -3.23 -5.33
CA SER A 283 7.61 -1.80 -5.22
C SER A 283 8.39 -0.99 -6.24
N TRP A 284 7.66 -0.13 -6.94
CA TRP A 284 8.18 0.82 -7.93
C TRP A 284 8.99 1.97 -7.32
N MET A 285 8.87 2.20 -6.01
CA MET A 285 9.48 3.36 -5.34
C MET A 285 11.01 3.27 -5.29
N TYR A 286 11.55 2.12 -4.91
CA TYR A 286 12.99 1.95 -4.69
C TYR A 286 13.83 1.94 -5.99
N PRO A 287 13.39 1.29 -7.07
CA PRO A 287 14.05 1.42 -8.37
C PRO A 287 14.13 2.89 -8.84
N MET A 288 13.06 3.67 -8.68
CA MET A 288 13.06 5.09 -9.06
C MET A 288 14.03 5.91 -8.23
N MET A 289 14.05 5.74 -6.90
CA MET A 289 15.01 6.45 -6.02
C MET A 289 16.47 6.16 -6.42
N TYR A 290 16.77 4.90 -6.76
CA TYR A 290 18.10 4.52 -7.23
C TYR A 290 18.42 5.12 -8.60
N VAL A 291 17.48 5.10 -9.56
CA VAL A 291 17.68 5.72 -10.89
C VAL A 291 17.90 7.23 -10.78
N GLU A 292 17.17 7.93 -9.90
CA GLU A 292 17.42 9.34 -9.60
C GLU A 292 18.84 9.57 -9.06
N THR A 293 19.30 8.71 -8.15
CA THR A 293 20.67 8.76 -7.63
C THR A 293 21.71 8.55 -8.73
N CYS A 294 21.49 7.61 -9.66
CA CYS A 294 22.33 7.41 -10.84
C CYS A 294 22.36 8.63 -11.75
N LEU A 295 21.21 9.30 -11.96
CA LEU A 295 21.12 10.52 -12.75
C LEU A 295 21.90 11.68 -12.14
N GLU A 296 21.81 11.86 -10.81
CA GLU A 296 22.56 12.88 -10.05
C GLU A 296 24.07 12.59 -10.08
N SER A 297 24.46 11.31 -10.04
CA SER A 297 25.86 10.86 -10.02
C SER A 297 26.50 10.74 -11.40
N ASN A 298 25.75 11.01 -12.48
CA ASN A 298 26.18 10.84 -13.88
C ASN A 298 26.58 9.40 -14.24
N GLU A 299 25.78 8.43 -13.79
CA GLU A 299 26.01 6.99 -13.99
C GLU A 299 24.90 6.38 -14.88
N PRO A 300 24.82 6.74 -16.18
CA PRO A 300 23.69 6.37 -17.03
C PRO A 300 23.57 4.87 -17.30
N GLU A 301 24.69 4.14 -17.36
CA GLU A 301 24.67 2.69 -17.58
C GLU A 301 24.05 1.94 -16.39
N ALA A 302 24.33 2.38 -15.16
CA ALA A 302 23.75 1.80 -13.96
C ALA A 302 22.24 2.05 -13.87
N ALA A 303 21.78 3.23 -14.28
CA ALA A 303 20.35 3.52 -14.38
C ALA A 303 19.66 2.70 -15.49
N LEU A 304 20.25 2.60 -16.68
CA LEU A 304 19.68 1.83 -17.80
C LEU A 304 19.54 0.34 -17.45
N ALA A 305 20.50 -0.22 -16.69
CA ALA A 305 20.42 -1.59 -16.20
C ALA A 305 19.21 -1.87 -15.30
N VAL A 306 18.59 -0.82 -14.74
CA VAL A 306 17.35 -0.92 -13.94
C VAL A 306 16.13 -0.61 -14.80
N VAL A 307 16.18 0.44 -15.63
CA VAL A 307 15.04 0.91 -16.41
C VAL A 307 14.64 -0.08 -17.51
N GLU A 308 15.60 -0.68 -18.24
CA GLU A 308 15.29 -1.54 -19.39
C GLU A 308 14.56 -2.85 -18.99
N PRO A 309 15.02 -3.62 -17.98
CA PRO A 309 14.26 -4.79 -17.53
C PRO A 309 12.85 -4.42 -17.04
N TRP A 310 12.70 -3.22 -16.47
CA TRP A 310 11.42 -2.77 -15.94
C TRP A 310 10.42 -2.37 -17.05
N ILE A 311 10.89 -1.68 -18.09
CA ILE A 311 10.11 -1.44 -19.31
C ILE A 311 9.61 -2.78 -19.86
N ALA A 312 10.51 -3.76 -20.04
CA ALA A 312 10.16 -5.08 -20.56
C ALA A 312 9.15 -5.82 -19.66
N GLU A 313 9.24 -5.67 -18.33
CA GLU A 313 8.27 -6.21 -17.39
C GLU A 313 6.89 -5.56 -17.54
N ILE A 314 6.81 -4.23 -17.63
CA ILE A 314 5.53 -3.53 -17.81
C ILE A 314 4.92 -3.86 -19.17
N GLU A 315 5.70 -3.88 -20.24
CA GLU A 315 5.23 -4.30 -21.57
C GLU A 315 4.70 -5.74 -21.54
N ARG A 316 5.41 -6.66 -20.88
CA ARG A 316 4.96 -8.05 -20.69
C ARG A 316 3.66 -8.11 -19.90
N LYS A 317 3.52 -7.33 -18.82
CA LYS A 317 2.26 -7.25 -18.05
C LYS A 317 1.12 -6.76 -18.94
N LEU A 318 1.31 -5.65 -19.66
CA LEU A 318 0.32 -5.07 -20.57
C LEU A 318 -0.07 -6.03 -21.71
N GLN A 319 0.88 -6.81 -22.24
CA GLN A 319 0.59 -7.84 -23.26
C GLN A 319 -0.17 -9.05 -22.68
N ALA A 320 0.07 -9.38 -21.42
CA ALA A 320 -0.61 -10.48 -20.74
C ALA A 320 -2.06 -10.13 -20.33
N CYS A 321 -2.47 -8.85 -20.39
CA CYS A 321 -3.79 -8.36 -19.99
C CYS A 321 -5.00 -8.84 -20.84
N ASN A 322 -4.94 -10.02 -21.46
CA ASN A 322 -6.15 -10.70 -21.92
C ASN A 322 -6.97 -11.27 -20.73
N GLU A 323 -6.38 -11.32 -19.53
CA GLU A 323 -7.05 -11.63 -18.26
C GLU A 323 -7.14 -10.37 -17.38
N PRO A 324 -8.23 -10.18 -16.60
CA PRO A 324 -8.36 -9.05 -15.68
C PRO A 324 -7.18 -8.99 -14.71
N LEU A 325 -6.52 -7.84 -14.60
CA LEU A 325 -5.43 -7.63 -13.65
C LEU A 325 -5.92 -7.91 -12.23
N ARG A 326 -5.24 -8.84 -11.53
CA ARG A 326 -5.53 -9.22 -10.13
C ARG A 326 -5.56 -7.98 -9.23
N PRO A 327 -6.71 -7.59 -8.64
CA PRO A 327 -6.76 -6.66 -7.53
C PRO A 327 -6.23 -7.32 -6.25
N PRO A 328 -5.58 -6.58 -5.34
CA PRO A 328 -5.06 -5.23 -5.52
C PRO A 328 -3.77 -5.26 -6.37
N GLY A 329 -3.81 -4.65 -7.55
CA GLY A 329 -2.71 -4.62 -8.51
C GLY A 329 -2.74 -3.34 -9.33
N GLU A 330 -1.64 -3.06 -10.04
CA GLU A 330 -1.55 -1.90 -10.94
C GLU A 330 -2.59 -2.03 -12.05
N THR A 331 -3.30 -0.95 -12.37
CA THR A 331 -4.22 -0.91 -13.52
C THR A 331 -3.44 -0.78 -14.82
N SER A 332 -4.04 -1.16 -15.96
CA SER A 332 -3.48 -0.93 -17.29
C SER A 332 -3.19 0.55 -17.53
N VAL A 333 -4.02 1.44 -17.00
CA VAL A 333 -3.84 2.90 -17.04
C VAL A 333 -2.58 3.31 -16.25
N GLU A 334 -2.39 2.78 -15.04
CA GLU A 334 -1.19 3.02 -14.24
C GLU A 334 0.08 2.44 -14.90
N LEU A 335 -0.01 1.24 -15.45
CA LEU A 335 1.08 0.58 -16.16
C LEU A 335 1.49 1.38 -17.39
N ASN A 336 0.53 1.82 -18.22
CA ASN A 336 0.81 2.65 -19.40
C ASN A 336 1.47 3.98 -19.02
N ARG A 337 1.02 4.61 -17.93
CA ARG A 337 1.68 5.83 -17.41
C ARG A 337 3.11 5.55 -16.97
N LYS A 338 3.32 4.52 -16.14
CA LYS A 338 4.66 4.13 -15.69
C LYS A 338 5.57 3.81 -16.87
N LEU A 339 5.05 3.12 -17.89
CA LEU A 339 5.78 2.83 -19.12
C LEU A 339 6.20 4.11 -19.84
N LYS A 340 5.30 5.09 -19.97
CA LYS A 340 5.62 6.41 -20.55
C LYS A 340 6.71 7.13 -19.75
N GLU A 341 6.58 7.20 -18.43
CA GLU A 341 7.58 7.82 -17.53
C GLU A 341 8.94 7.13 -17.66
N LEU A 342 8.98 5.79 -17.77
CA LEU A 342 10.20 5.02 -17.95
C LEU A 342 10.83 5.21 -19.33
N HIS A 343 10.03 5.33 -20.40
CA HIS A 343 10.55 5.67 -21.72
C HIS A 343 11.19 7.06 -21.75
N GLU A 344 10.53 8.08 -21.17
CA GLU A 344 11.11 9.41 -21.04
C GLU A 344 12.42 9.40 -20.25
N LEU A 345 12.48 8.58 -19.19
CA LEU A 345 13.67 8.39 -18.38
C LEU A 345 14.80 7.70 -19.15
N ARG A 346 14.50 6.62 -19.88
CA ARG A 346 15.43 5.93 -20.76
C ARG A 346 16.02 6.89 -21.80
N ASP A 347 15.18 7.70 -22.44
CA ASP A 347 15.62 8.63 -23.48
C ASP A 347 16.57 9.69 -22.90
N LYS A 348 16.28 10.22 -21.69
CA LYS A 348 17.19 11.11 -20.95
C LYS A 348 18.54 10.45 -20.63
N LEU A 349 18.51 9.19 -20.21
CA LEU A 349 19.72 8.41 -19.90
C LEU A 349 20.58 8.15 -21.15
N MET A 350 19.94 7.82 -22.27
CA MET A 350 20.61 7.61 -23.56
C MET A 350 21.24 8.89 -24.11
N ALA A 351 20.59 10.05 -23.91
CA ALA A 351 21.17 11.35 -24.24
C ALA A 351 22.44 11.63 -23.41
N LYS A 352 22.37 11.44 -22.08
CA LYS A 352 23.54 11.58 -21.19
C LYS A 352 24.69 10.64 -21.56
N ARG A 353 24.38 9.38 -21.85
CA ARG A 353 25.36 8.37 -22.30
C ARG A 353 26.13 8.81 -23.55
N SER A 354 25.45 9.51 -24.46
CA SER A 354 26.02 9.96 -25.73
C SER A 354 26.78 11.30 -25.62
N GLY A 355 26.88 11.87 -24.41
CA GLY A 355 27.48 13.19 -24.19
C GLY A 355 26.64 14.36 -24.73
N GLY A 356 25.37 14.12 -25.06
CA GLY A 356 24.44 15.17 -25.49
C GLY A 356 23.87 15.94 -24.30
N GLU A 357 23.67 17.25 -24.45
CA GLU A 357 22.84 18.00 -23.51
C GLU A 357 21.41 17.44 -23.54
N PRO A 358 20.78 17.20 -22.38
CA PRO A 358 19.42 16.67 -22.35
C PRO A 358 18.45 17.69 -22.96
N SER A 359 17.67 17.26 -23.96
CA SER A 359 16.56 18.05 -24.50
C SER A 359 15.59 18.38 -23.37
N THR A 360 15.46 19.67 -23.07
CA THR A 360 14.53 20.22 -22.07
C THR A 360 13.09 20.05 -22.46
#